data_AF-A0ABD0ZR33-F1
#
_entry.id   AF-A0ABD0ZR33-F1
#
_cell.length_a   1.000
_cell.length_b   1.000
_cell.length_c   1.000
_cell.angle_alpha   90.00
_cell.angle_beta   90.00
_cell.angle_gamma   90.00
#
_symmetry.space_group_name_H-M   'P 1'
#
loop_
_entity.id
_entity.type
_entity.pdbx_description
1 polymer ?
#
loop_
_entity_poly.entity_id
_entity_poly.type
_entity_poly.pdbx_seq_one_letter_code
_entity_poly.pdbx_strand_id
1 'polypeptide(L)'
;MGYVDMPKSNTWQCLVLLLSSQLLSVISQQGQVVYSSCQNLRGNFTIDSSYEVNLKSLISSLSSLPQNENGFYNVSVGETDDDKVNSLMLCRGDVKPIDCIRCIVIAGQEIRERCPNQREANIWYDHCMLRIFLPSSYNKFPEVHGKVVVITRNEKQKYSDKDVLQ
;
A
#
# COMPACT_ATOMS: atom_id res chain seq x y z
N MET A 1 -12.75 -55.88 -41.23
CA MET A 1 -13.58 -55.09 -40.32
C MET A 1 -13.02 -55.25 -38.92
N GLY A 2 -12.29 -54.25 -38.42
CA GLY A 2 -11.80 -54.19 -37.04
C GLY A 2 -12.57 -53.10 -36.30
N TYR A 3 -13.17 -53.45 -35.17
CA TYR A 3 -13.82 -52.49 -34.28
C TYR A 3 -12.74 -51.87 -33.39
N VAL A 4 -12.62 -50.55 -33.44
CA VAL A 4 -11.77 -49.77 -32.52
C VAL A 4 -12.60 -49.51 -31.26
N ASP A 5 -12.20 -50.10 -30.14
CA ASP A 5 -12.81 -49.85 -28.83
C ASP A 5 -12.52 -48.42 -28.37
N MET A 6 -13.58 -47.65 -28.11
CA MET A 6 -13.51 -46.36 -27.42
C MET A 6 -13.40 -46.59 -25.91
N PRO A 7 -12.48 -45.90 -25.20
CA PRO A 7 -12.40 -45.99 -23.75
C PRO A 7 -13.64 -45.37 -23.11
N LYS A 8 -14.26 -46.08 -22.17
CA LYS A 8 -15.40 -45.61 -21.38
C LYS A 8 -14.99 -44.34 -20.62
N SER A 9 -15.55 -43.20 -21.00
CA SER A 9 -15.28 -41.92 -20.35
C SER A 9 -15.84 -41.95 -18.93
N ASN A 10 -14.94 -41.90 -17.95
CA ASN A 10 -15.30 -41.89 -16.55
C ASN A 10 -15.64 -40.44 -16.17
N THR A 11 -16.89 -40.05 -16.44
CA THR A 11 -17.40 -38.67 -16.29
C THR A 11 -17.15 -38.06 -14.91
N TRP A 12 -17.01 -38.92 -13.88
CA TRP A 12 -16.69 -38.50 -12.52
C TRP A 12 -15.28 -37.93 -12.35
N GLN A 13 -14.30 -38.39 -13.15
CA GLN A 13 -12.92 -37.88 -13.11
C GLN A 13 -12.85 -36.44 -13.63
N CYS A 14 -13.66 -36.07 -14.63
CA CYS A 14 -13.74 -34.69 -15.10
C CYS A 14 -14.35 -33.75 -14.06
N LEU A 15 -15.36 -34.20 -13.32
CA LEU A 15 -16.02 -33.41 -12.27
C LEU A 15 -15.10 -33.12 -11.07
N VAL A 16 -14.26 -34.08 -10.68
CA VAL A 16 -13.26 -33.89 -9.61
C VAL A 16 -12.19 -32.88 -10.04
N LEU A 17 -11.74 -32.93 -11.30
CA LEU A 17 -10.78 -31.97 -11.84
C LEU A 17 -11.34 -30.54 -11.91
N LEU A 18 -12.61 -30.38 -12.32
CA LEU A 18 -13.30 -29.09 -12.37
C LEU A 18 -13.59 -28.48 -10.99
N LEU A 19 -13.81 -29.30 -9.96
CA LEU A 19 -13.95 -28.84 -8.58
C LEU A 19 -12.60 -28.45 -7.96
N SER A 20 -11.53 -29.16 -8.30
CA SER A 20 -10.18 -28.87 -7.78
C SER A 20 -9.58 -27.56 -8.33
N SER A 21 -9.96 -27.16 -9.56
CA SER A 21 -9.47 -25.91 -10.17
C SER A 21 -10.05 -24.64 -9.54
N GLN A 22 -11.16 -24.74 -8.78
CA GLN A 22 -11.79 -23.60 -8.11
C GLN A 22 -11.12 -23.26 -6.76
N LEU A 23 -10.25 -24.14 -6.23
CA LEU A 23 -9.57 -23.92 -4.95
C LEU A 23 -8.30 -23.06 -5.05
N LEU A 24 -7.77 -22.81 -6.25
CA LEU A 24 -6.48 -22.13 -6.44
C LEU A 24 -6.57 -20.60 -6.54
N SER A 25 -7.76 -20.00 -6.55
CA SER A 25 -7.93 -18.56 -6.74
C SER A 25 -8.51 -17.83 -5.52
N VAL A 26 -8.13 -18.23 -4.30
CA VAL A 26 -8.25 -17.31 -3.15
C VAL A 26 -7.05 -16.36 -3.18
N ILE A 27 -6.99 -15.51 -4.20
CA ILE A 27 -6.05 -14.39 -4.20
C ILE A 27 -6.52 -13.44 -3.10
N SER A 28 -5.63 -13.13 -2.16
CA SER A 28 -5.89 -12.12 -1.14
C SER A 28 -6.39 -10.84 -1.82
N GLN A 29 -7.56 -10.32 -1.46
CA GLN A 29 -8.10 -9.05 -1.99
C GLN A 29 -7.32 -7.83 -1.46
N GLN A 30 -6.00 -7.87 -1.61
CA GLN A 30 -5.17 -6.70 -1.54
C GLN A 30 -5.28 -6.12 -2.94
N GLY A 31 -6.08 -5.05 -3.09
CA GLY A 31 -6.44 -4.47 -4.40
C GLY A 31 -5.22 -4.17 -5.28
N GLN A 32 -5.43 -3.83 -6.55
CA GLN A 32 -4.30 -3.44 -7.40
C GLN A 32 -3.75 -2.07 -6.98
N VAL A 33 -2.48 -1.80 -7.29
CA VAL A 33 -1.91 -0.46 -7.15
C VAL A 33 -2.63 0.47 -8.10
N VAL A 34 -3.32 1.47 -7.53
CA VAL A 34 -4.03 2.52 -8.27
C VAL A 34 -3.04 3.56 -8.77
N TYR A 35 -2.10 3.97 -7.92
CA TYR A 35 -1.10 4.98 -8.23
C TYR A 35 0.13 4.82 -7.34
N SER A 36 1.32 5.04 -7.90
CA SER A 36 2.56 5.11 -7.14
C SER A 36 3.48 6.16 -7.73
N SER A 37 4.20 6.90 -6.90
CA SER A 37 5.13 7.93 -7.36
C SER A 37 6.31 8.13 -6.41
N CYS A 38 7.51 8.09 -6.98
CA CYS A 38 8.75 8.42 -6.29
C CYS A 38 9.00 9.92 -6.41
N GLN A 39 9.06 10.61 -5.28
CA GLN A 39 9.22 12.06 -5.27
C GLN A 39 10.71 12.41 -5.27
N ASN A 40 11.09 13.34 -6.15
CA ASN A 40 12.47 13.83 -6.26
C ASN A 40 12.69 15.19 -5.59
N LEU A 41 11.74 15.64 -4.74
CA LEU A 41 11.75 16.97 -4.12
C LEU A 41 12.98 17.24 -3.24
N ARG A 42 13.49 16.20 -2.59
CA ARG A 42 14.64 16.25 -1.67
C ARG A 42 15.74 15.25 -2.05
N GLY A 43 15.71 14.80 -3.31
CA GLY A 43 16.66 13.84 -3.86
C GLY A 43 16.61 12.47 -3.17
N ASN A 44 17.73 11.76 -3.30
CA ASN A 44 17.89 10.39 -2.83
C ASN A 44 18.65 10.34 -1.51
N PHE A 45 18.42 9.32 -0.71
CA PHE A 45 19.33 8.99 0.39
C PHE A 45 20.52 8.20 -0.14
N THR A 46 21.61 8.19 0.62
CA THR A 46 22.78 7.36 0.34
C THR A 46 22.66 6.02 1.07
N ILE A 47 23.25 4.98 0.50
CA ILE A 47 23.33 3.67 1.12
C ILE A 47 23.98 3.80 2.52
N ASP A 48 23.44 3.08 3.49
CA ASP A 48 23.84 3.06 4.90
C ASP A 48 23.72 4.39 5.65
N SER A 49 22.99 5.36 5.09
CA SER A 49 22.64 6.57 5.82
C SER A 49 21.70 6.29 6.99
N SER A 50 21.74 7.13 8.03
CA SER A 50 20.78 7.09 9.14
C SER A 50 19.33 7.14 8.63
N TYR A 51 19.07 7.90 7.57
CA TYR A 51 17.76 7.94 6.92
C TYR A 51 17.32 6.56 6.41
N GLU A 52 18.20 5.81 5.73
CA GLU A 52 17.88 4.47 5.25
C GLU A 52 17.57 3.50 6.41
N VAL A 53 18.36 3.56 7.48
CA VAL A 53 18.15 2.74 8.68
C VAL A 53 16.80 3.05 9.32
N ASN A 54 16.49 4.34 9.50
CA ASN A 54 15.22 4.80 10.06
C ASN A 54 14.04 4.41 9.18
N LEU A 55 14.21 4.46 7.85
CA LEU A 55 13.20 4.06 6.88
C LEU A 55 12.92 2.56 6.93
N LYS A 56 13.97 1.71 7.00
CA LYS A 56 13.82 0.26 7.19
C LYS A 56 13.09 -0.05 8.50
N SER A 57 13.45 0.65 9.57
CA SER A 57 12.78 0.53 10.87
C SER A 57 11.30 0.92 10.78
N LEU A 58 10.98 2.03 10.12
CA LEU A 58 9.60 2.47 9.89
C LEU A 58 8.80 1.41 9.10
N ILE A 59 9.32 0.88 8.00
CA ILE A 59 8.63 -0.15 7.21
C ILE A 59 8.40 -1.42 8.04
N SER A 60 9.38 -1.81 8.87
CA SER A 60 9.24 -2.98 9.75
C SER A 60 8.19 -2.80 10.85
N SER A 61 8.00 -1.58 11.35
CA SER A 61 7.04 -1.31 12.42
C SER A 61 5.59 -1.30 11.93
N LEU A 62 5.34 -1.22 10.61
CA LEU A 62 3.99 -1.20 10.03
C LEU A 62 3.16 -2.44 10.41
N SER A 63 3.80 -3.60 10.57
CA SER A 63 3.09 -4.83 10.98
C SER A 63 2.62 -4.82 12.43
N SER A 64 3.10 -3.86 13.24
CA SER A 64 2.74 -3.69 14.66
C SER A 64 1.73 -2.57 14.91
N LEU A 65 1.19 -1.96 13.84
CA LEU A 65 0.17 -0.92 13.96
C LEU A 65 -1.06 -1.46 14.73
N PRO A 66 -1.59 -0.70 15.70
CA PRO A 66 -2.81 -1.08 16.39
C PRO A 66 -4.01 -0.96 15.44
N GLN A 67 -5.06 -1.75 15.65
CA GLN A 67 -6.31 -1.55 14.92
C GLN A 67 -6.90 -0.18 15.27
N ASN A 68 -7.15 0.64 14.25
CA ASN A 68 -7.76 1.96 14.39
C ASN A 68 -9.01 2.08 13.51
N GLU A 69 -10.17 2.28 14.15
CA GLU A 69 -11.46 2.46 13.49
C GLU A 69 -11.53 3.73 12.63
N ASN A 70 -10.68 4.73 12.90
CA ASN A 70 -10.61 5.95 12.11
C ASN A 70 -9.79 5.75 10.81
N GLY A 71 -9.05 4.64 10.71
CA GLY A 71 -8.26 4.29 9.54
C GLY A 71 -7.09 5.23 9.24
N PHE A 72 -6.73 6.12 10.18
CA PHE A 72 -5.63 7.06 10.01
C PHE A 72 -4.43 6.67 10.89
N TYR A 73 -3.24 6.74 10.31
CA TYR A 73 -2.00 6.46 11.02
C TYR A 73 -0.94 7.49 10.66
N ASN A 74 -0.17 7.89 11.66
CA ASN A 74 1.03 8.71 11.49
C ASN A 74 2.14 8.06 12.31
N VAL A 75 3.24 7.70 11.65
CA VAL A 75 4.41 7.08 12.28
C VAL A 75 5.66 7.81 11.81
N SER A 76 6.51 8.17 12.76
CA SER A 76 7.80 8.78 12.48
C SER A 76 8.93 7.99 13.16
N VAL A 77 10.08 7.93 12.52
CA VAL A 77 11.31 7.34 13.05
C VAL A 77 12.48 8.28 12.77
N GLY A 78 13.38 8.45 13.74
CA GLY A 78 14.50 9.39 13.67
C GLY A 78 14.18 10.74 14.33
N GLU A 79 15.22 11.52 14.60
CA GLU A 79 15.15 12.71 15.45
C GLU A 79 15.48 14.00 14.70
N THR A 80 16.45 13.97 13.77
CA THR A 80 16.93 15.17 13.06
C THR A 80 16.21 15.34 11.74
N ASP A 81 16.16 16.57 11.21
CA ASP A 81 15.43 16.83 9.97
C ASP A 81 15.96 16.07 8.74
N ASP A 82 17.23 15.67 8.76
CA ASP A 82 17.87 14.96 7.65
C ASP A 82 17.70 13.44 7.69
N ASP A 83 17.54 12.86 8.89
CA ASP A 83 17.40 11.41 9.08
C ASP A 83 15.97 10.98 9.48
N LYS A 84 15.12 11.93 9.88
CA LYS A 84 13.75 11.66 10.29
C LYS A 84 12.89 11.30 9.08
N VAL A 85 12.26 10.13 9.19
CA VAL A 85 11.29 9.61 8.24
C VAL A 85 9.92 9.77 8.85
N ASN A 86 9.04 10.50 8.17
CA ASN A 86 7.62 10.54 8.53
C ASN A 86 6.82 9.68 7.55
N SER A 87 5.72 9.13 8.05
CA SER A 87 4.76 8.40 7.24
C SER A 87 3.33 8.76 7.62
N LEU A 88 2.47 8.85 6.61
CA LEU A 88 1.04 9.05 6.78
C LEU A 88 0.34 7.95 5.99
N MET A 89 -0.57 7.24 6.66
CA MET A 89 -1.37 6.20 6.05
C MET A 89 -2.84 6.42 6.31
N LEU A 90 -3.66 6.10 5.32
CA LEU A 90 -5.10 6.26 5.38
C LEU A 90 -5.77 5.05 4.76
N CYS A 91 -6.73 4.48 5.48
CA CYS A 91 -7.62 3.43 5.02
C CYS A 91 -8.83 4.01 4.28
N ARG A 92 -9.38 3.25 3.33
CA ARG A 92 -10.73 3.50 2.85
C ARG A 92 -11.74 3.21 3.96
N GLY A 93 -12.76 4.06 4.13
CA GLY A 93 -13.61 4.07 5.33
C GLY A 93 -14.54 2.86 5.55
N ASP A 94 -14.74 2.05 4.50
CA ASP A 94 -15.51 0.80 4.50
C ASP A 94 -14.63 -0.45 4.71
N VAL A 95 -13.31 -0.31 4.74
CA VAL A 95 -12.36 -1.42 4.93
C VAL A 95 -12.21 -1.72 6.42
N LYS A 96 -12.24 -3.02 6.78
CA LYS A 96 -12.03 -3.46 8.17
C LYS A 96 -10.62 -3.11 8.64
N PRO A 97 -10.42 -2.73 9.92
CA PRO A 97 -9.10 -2.32 10.42
C PRO A 97 -7.97 -3.30 10.12
N ILE A 98 -8.22 -4.60 10.28
CA ILE A 98 -7.23 -5.65 10.03
C ILE A 98 -6.83 -5.76 8.55
N ASP A 99 -7.77 -5.62 7.63
CA ASP A 99 -7.52 -5.68 6.19
C ASP A 99 -6.82 -4.40 5.72
N CYS A 100 -7.09 -3.27 6.37
CA CYS A 100 -6.34 -2.05 6.13
C CYS A 100 -4.88 -2.15 6.58
N ILE A 101 -4.60 -2.62 7.80
CA ILE A 101 -3.22 -2.78 8.27
C ILE A 101 -2.45 -3.70 7.32
N ARG A 102 -3.08 -4.78 6.87
CA ARG A 102 -2.49 -5.67 5.85
C ARG A 102 -2.15 -4.88 4.58
N CYS A 103 -3.08 -4.09 4.03
CA CYS A 103 -2.82 -3.22 2.88
C CYS A 103 -1.63 -2.28 3.10
N ILE A 104 -1.55 -1.64 4.28
CA ILE A 104 -0.48 -0.71 4.63
C ILE A 104 0.89 -1.39 4.63
N VAL A 105 1.00 -2.62 5.17
CA VAL A 105 2.26 -3.38 5.18
C VAL A 105 2.72 -3.67 3.76
N ILE A 106 1.83 -4.10 2.88
CA ILE A 106 2.15 -4.40 1.48
C ILE A 106 2.55 -3.13 0.74
N ALA A 107 1.79 -2.06 0.91
CA ALA A 107 2.10 -0.75 0.36
C ALA A 107 3.49 -0.28 0.80
N GLY A 108 3.84 -0.48 2.07
CA GLY A 108 5.16 -0.19 2.62
C GLY A 108 6.29 -1.00 1.99
N GLN A 109 6.09 -2.30 1.74
CA GLN A 109 7.07 -3.15 1.07
C GLN A 109 7.23 -2.75 -0.40
N GLU A 110 6.13 -2.66 -1.13
CA GLU A 110 6.16 -2.40 -2.56
C GLU A 110 6.66 -0.99 -2.90
N ILE A 111 6.37 0.02 -2.07
CA ILE A 111 6.89 1.36 -2.34
C ILE A 111 8.42 1.41 -2.22
N ARG A 112 9.05 0.52 -1.43
CA ARG A 112 10.51 0.39 -1.38
C ARG A 112 11.06 -0.29 -2.63
N GLU A 113 10.34 -1.25 -3.20
CA GLU A 113 10.71 -1.88 -4.46
C GLU A 113 10.62 -0.89 -5.63
N ARG A 114 9.56 -0.07 -5.67
CA ARG A 114 9.33 0.93 -6.71
C ARG A 114 10.26 2.15 -6.57
N CYS A 115 10.53 2.58 -5.34
CA CYS A 115 11.32 3.77 -5.02
C CYS A 115 12.53 3.40 -4.15
N PRO A 116 13.56 2.75 -4.71
CA PRO A 116 14.62 2.11 -3.93
C PRO A 116 15.47 3.09 -3.12
N ASN A 117 15.65 4.33 -3.59
CA ASN A 117 16.55 5.31 -2.98
C ASN A 117 15.95 6.70 -2.77
N GLN A 118 14.69 6.94 -3.16
CA GLN A 118 14.03 8.21 -2.92
C GLN A 118 13.67 8.37 -1.44
N ARG A 119 13.90 9.58 -0.92
CA ARG A 119 13.54 9.97 0.46
C ARG A 119 12.05 10.25 0.62
N GLU A 120 11.32 10.34 -0.48
CA GLU A 120 9.91 10.68 -0.45
C GLU A 120 9.18 9.86 -1.50
N ALA A 121 8.04 9.28 -1.14
CA ALA A 121 7.31 8.38 -2.02
C ALA A 121 5.85 8.26 -1.60
N ASN A 122 4.99 7.96 -2.56
CA ASN A 122 3.56 7.78 -2.33
C ASN A 122 3.08 6.53 -3.07
N ILE A 123 2.20 5.77 -2.44
CA ILE A 123 1.50 4.64 -3.05
C ILE A 123 0.04 4.61 -2.62
N TRP A 124 -0.82 4.27 -3.56
CA TRP A 124 -2.26 4.20 -3.41
C TRP A 124 -2.73 2.85 -3.89
N TYR A 125 -3.45 2.18 -3.01
CA TYR A 125 -4.22 0.98 -3.23
C TYR A 125 -5.70 1.32 -3.10
N ASP A 126 -6.57 0.45 -3.59
CA ASP A 126 -8.01 0.60 -3.40
C ASP A 126 -8.43 0.63 -1.92
N HIS A 127 -7.65 -0.01 -1.03
CA HIS A 127 -7.97 -0.14 0.39
C HIS A 127 -7.20 0.82 1.30
N CYS A 128 -6.05 1.34 0.85
CA CYS A 128 -5.21 2.22 1.67
C CYS A 128 -4.29 3.08 0.81
N MET A 129 -3.76 4.15 1.40
CA MET A 129 -2.60 4.88 0.87
C MET A 129 -1.48 4.93 1.90
N LEU A 130 -0.25 5.07 1.40
CA LEU A 130 0.93 5.31 2.22
C LEU A 130 1.78 6.40 1.57
N ARG A 131 2.17 7.39 2.37
CA ARG A 131 3.06 8.48 2.00
C ARG A 131 4.26 8.51 2.95
N ILE A 132 5.47 8.49 2.42
CA ILE A 132 6.73 8.70 3.13
C ILE A 132 7.28 10.06 2.76
N PHE A 133 7.68 10.84 3.76
CA PHE A 133 8.12 12.21 3.54
C PHE A 133 9.07 12.73 4.64
N LEU A 134 9.90 13.71 4.29
CA LEU A 134 10.77 14.45 5.22
C LEU A 134 9.98 15.54 5.97
N PRO A 135 10.42 15.99 7.16
CA PRO A 135 9.75 17.06 7.92
C PRO A 135 9.48 18.31 7.08
N SER A 136 10.47 18.70 6.28
CA SER A 136 10.43 19.86 5.39
C SER A 136 9.49 19.74 4.18
N SER A 137 8.77 18.62 4.06
CA SER A 137 7.83 18.31 2.97
C SER A 137 6.43 17.95 3.48
N TYR A 138 6.12 18.17 4.77
CA TYR A 138 4.82 17.85 5.37
C TYR A 138 3.62 18.35 4.53
N ASN A 139 3.60 19.64 4.17
CA ASN A 139 2.55 20.28 3.37
C ASN A 139 2.67 20.06 1.85
N LYS A 140 3.70 19.35 1.36
CA LYS A 140 3.96 19.17 -0.08
C LYS A 140 3.41 17.84 -0.59
N PHE A 141 2.15 17.82 -0.99
CA PHE A 141 1.55 16.62 -1.60
C PHE A 141 1.95 16.48 -3.07
N PRO A 142 2.10 15.24 -3.58
CA PRO A 142 2.29 15.04 -5.01
C PRO A 142 1.08 15.56 -5.78
N GLU A 143 1.32 16.18 -6.93
CA GLU A 143 0.28 16.56 -7.85
C GLU A 143 -0.39 15.28 -8.39
N VAL A 144 -1.63 15.05 -7.97
CA VAL A 144 -2.46 13.95 -8.45
C VAL A 144 -3.43 14.53 -9.48
N HIS A 145 -3.51 13.92 -10.66
CA HIS A 145 -4.52 14.30 -11.64
C HIS A 145 -5.92 13.88 -11.13
N GLY A 146 -6.55 14.74 -10.34
CA GLY A 146 -7.86 14.51 -9.71
C GLY A 146 -7.95 15.07 -8.29
N LYS A 147 -9.16 15.18 -7.74
CA LYS A 147 -9.36 15.59 -6.33
C LYS A 147 -9.37 14.37 -5.42
N VAL A 148 -8.44 14.29 -4.48
CA VAL A 148 -8.44 13.26 -3.43
C VAL A 148 -9.08 13.84 -2.17
N VAL A 149 -10.29 13.39 -1.84
CA VAL A 149 -10.97 13.80 -0.60
C VAL A 149 -10.74 12.73 0.47
N VAL A 150 -9.98 13.09 1.51
CA VAL A 150 -9.84 12.25 2.70
C VAL A 150 -11.03 12.48 3.62
N ILE A 151 -11.84 11.45 3.85
CA ILE A 151 -12.94 11.53 4.83
C ILE A 151 -12.56 10.62 5.98
N THR A 152 -12.12 11.18 7.10
CA THR A 152 -11.96 10.39 8.32
C THR A 152 -13.30 10.27 9.03
N ARG A 153 -13.52 9.16 9.75
CA ARG A 153 -14.81 8.86 10.40
C ARG A 153 -15.25 9.92 11.43
N ASN A 154 -14.30 10.71 11.96
CA ASN A 154 -14.55 11.73 12.99
C ASN A 154 -14.18 13.18 12.60
N GLU A 155 -13.55 13.41 11.45
CA GLU A 155 -13.31 14.76 10.89
C GLU A 155 -13.34 14.74 9.35
N LYS A 156 -14.16 15.60 8.74
CA LYS A 156 -14.11 15.84 7.29
C LYS A 156 -12.92 16.75 6.97
N GLN A 157 -11.71 16.21 6.89
CA GLN A 157 -10.59 16.95 6.31
C GLN A 157 -10.68 16.88 4.79
N LYS A 158 -11.49 17.77 4.20
CA LYS A 158 -11.50 17.94 2.74
C LYS A 158 -10.12 18.43 2.33
N TYR A 159 -9.34 17.58 1.67
CA TYR A 159 -8.24 18.03 0.85
C TYR A 159 -8.81 18.31 -0.54
N SER A 160 -8.99 19.60 -0.85
CA SER A 160 -9.29 20.04 -2.21
C SER A 160 -8.01 20.60 -2.82
N ASP A 161 -7.95 20.62 -4.15
CA ASP A 161 -6.98 21.30 -5.03
C ASP A 161 -6.60 22.75 -4.62
N LYS A 162 -7.31 23.35 -3.65
CA LYS A 162 -7.11 24.70 -3.12
C LYS A 162 -6.47 24.75 -1.74
N ASP A 163 -6.36 23.64 -1.03
CA ASP A 163 -5.74 23.55 0.30
C ASP A 163 -4.23 23.22 0.23
N VAL A 164 -3.70 23.11 -1.00
CA VAL A 164 -2.26 22.97 -1.33
C VAL A 164 -1.60 24.34 -1.56
N LEU A 165 -2.39 25.42 -1.55
CA LEU A 165 -1.92 26.79 -1.68
C LEU A 165 -2.33 27.61 -0.45
N GLN A 166 -1.72 27.30 0.70
CA GLN A 166 -1.39 28.24 1.76
C GLN A 166 -0.28 27.69 2.66
#